data_AF-A0A0G0VFB2-F1
#
_entry.id   AF-A0A0G0VFB2-F1
#
_cell.length_a   1.000
_cell.length_b   1.000
_cell.length_c   1.000
_cell.angle_alpha   90.00
_cell.angle_beta   90.00
_cell.angle_gamma   90.00
#
_symmetry.space_group_name_H-M   'P 1'
#
loop_
_entity.id
_entity.type
_entity.pdbx_description
1 polymer ?
#
loop_
_entity_poly.entity_id
_entity_poly.type
_entity_poly.pdbx_seq_one_letter_code
_entity_poly.pdbx_strand_id
1 'polypeptide(L)'
;MKVIKEGTWNIPWFKEITCTTCAATLLIDEKDVKPTTNQSRSYYCVCPICQKQTFVEEKLISQRVREEVDRKRTYYSSSEL
;
A
#
# COMPACT_ATOMS: atom_id res chain seq x y z
N MET A 1 26.54 -20.55 8.70
CA MET A 1 26.66 -19.42 7.74
C MET A 1 26.70 -18.12 8.52
N LYS A 2 27.50 -17.13 8.09
CA LYS A 2 27.63 -15.83 8.78
C LYS A 2 27.38 -14.70 7.78
N VAL A 3 26.47 -13.80 8.13
CA VAL A 3 26.22 -12.56 7.37
C VAL A 3 27.31 -11.57 7.76
N ILE A 4 28.14 -11.18 6.79
CA ILE A 4 29.30 -10.28 6.97
C ILE A 4 28.97 -8.82 6.68
N LYS A 5 27.85 -8.55 6.01
CA LYS A 5 27.28 -7.22 5.82
C LYS A 5 25.79 -7.39 5.51
N GLU A 6 24.94 -6.73 6.27
CA GLU A 6 23.52 -6.66 5.96
C GLU A 6 23.39 -5.72 4.75
N GLY A 7 22.99 -6.27 3.60
CA GLY A 7 22.58 -5.42 2.49
C GLY A 7 21.38 -4.62 2.99
N THR A 8 21.48 -3.30 3.07
CA THR A 8 20.30 -2.45 3.23
C THR A 8 19.41 -2.70 2.01
N TRP A 9 18.47 -3.63 2.13
CA TRP A 9 17.45 -3.91 1.12
C TRP A 9 16.43 -2.77 1.13
N ASN A 10 16.89 -1.55 0.83
CA ASN A 10 16.04 -0.39 0.59
C ASN A 10 15.64 -0.37 -0.89
N ILE A 11 15.22 -1.53 -1.42
CA ILE A 11 14.73 -1.61 -2.79
C ILE A 11 13.34 -0.96 -2.77
N PRO A 12 13.18 0.20 -3.44
CA PRO A 12 11.87 0.84 -3.51
C PRO A 12 10.91 -0.11 -4.24
N TRP A 13 9.76 -0.34 -3.62
CA TRP A 13 8.71 -1.13 -4.23
C TRP A 13 7.89 -0.22 -5.13
N PHE A 14 7.67 -0.67 -6.37
CA PHE A 14 6.78 -0.01 -7.32
C PHE A 14 5.86 -1.03 -7.97
N LYS A 15 4.67 -0.59 -8.36
CA LYS A 15 3.75 -1.41 -9.13
C LYS A 15 2.99 -0.57 -10.14
N GLU A 16 2.81 -1.13 -11.33
CA GLU A 16 1.89 -0.58 -12.31
C GLU A 16 0.48 -1.11 -12.05
N ILE A 17 -0.49 -0.20 -12.03
CA ILE A 17 -1.91 -0.51 -11.92
C ILE A 17 -2.70 0.31 -12.94
N THR A 18 -3.88 -0.16 -13.32
CA THR A 18 -4.78 0.60 -14.19
C THR A 18 -5.89 1.23 -13.35
N CYS A 19 -6.07 2.54 -13.48
CA CYS A 19 -7.19 3.24 -12.85
C CYS A 19 -8.51 2.74 -13.43
N THR A 20 -9.41 2.27 -12.59
CA THR A 20 -10.71 1.71 -13.01
C THR A 20 -11.67 2.76 -13.57
N THR A 21 -11.44 4.04 -13.28
CA THR A 21 -12.34 5.13 -13.74
C THR A 21 -11.87 5.74 -15.06
N CYS A 22 -10.59 6.13 -15.16
CA CYS A 22 -10.07 6.85 -16.33
C CYS A 22 -9.17 5.99 -17.23
N ALA A 23 -9.01 4.70 -16.92
CA ALA A 23 -8.16 3.74 -17.64
C ALA A 23 -6.68 4.13 -17.75
N ALA A 24 -6.22 5.16 -17.04
CA ALA A 24 -4.81 5.54 -17.02
C ALA A 24 -3.96 4.49 -16.28
N THR A 25 -2.79 4.19 -16.83
CA THR A 25 -1.77 3.38 -16.15
C THR A 25 -1.02 4.25 -15.14
N LEU A 26 -1.00 3.81 -13.89
CA LEU A 26 -0.39 4.50 -12.76
C LEU A 26 0.80 3.67 -12.27
N LEU A 27 1.95 4.30 -12.08
CA LEU A 27 3.06 3.73 -11.33
C LEU A 27 2.92 4.17 -9.88
N ILE A 28 2.61 3.24 -8.98
CA ILE A 28 2.41 3.51 -7.55
C ILE A 28 3.62 3.04 -6.74
N ASP A 29 3.94 3.77 -5.68
CA ASP A 29 4.94 3.40 -4.68
C ASP A 29 4.30 3.05 -3.31
N GLU A 30 5.14 2.70 -2.34
CA GLU A 30 4.73 2.35 -0.97
C GLU A 30 3.98 3.47 -0.23
N LYS A 31 4.20 4.74 -0.58
CA LYS A 31 3.54 5.90 0.04
C LYS A 31 2.17 6.18 -0.56
N ASP A 32 1.95 5.77 -1.80
CA ASP A 32 0.66 5.94 -2.50
C ASP A 32 -0.40 4.94 -2.03
N VAL A 33 0.03 3.81 -1.46
CA VAL A 33 -0.85 2.75 -0.97
C VAL A 33 -1.44 3.11 0.39
N LYS A 34 -2.77 3.06 0.49
CA LYS A 34 -3.55 3.34 1.71
C LYS A 34 -4.45 2.16 2.08
N PRO A 35 -4.69 1.91 3.37
CA PRO A 35 -5.62 0.88 3.81
C PRO A 35 -7.07 1.36 3.61
N THR A 36 -7.96 0.48 3.14
CA THR A 36 -9.37 0.85 2.87
C THR A 36 -10.19 1.02 4.14
N THR A 37 -10.06 0.10 5.10
CA THR A 37 -10.70 0.17 6.43
C THR A 37 -9.82 -0.51 7.48
N ASN A 38 -10.15 -0.32 8.76
CA ASN A 38 -9.38 -0.92 9.86
C ASN A 38 -9.40 -2.46 9.85
N GLN A 39 -10.42 -3.10 9.27
CA GLN A 39 -10.61 -4.54 9.32
C GLN A 39 -10.40 -5.27 7.98
N SER A 40 -10.37 -4.59 6.84
CA SER A 40 -10.19 -5.25 5.54
C SER A 40 -8.72 -5.38 5.15
N ARG A 41 -8.33 -6.47 4.48
CA ARG A 41 -6.99 -6.60 3.84
C ARG A 41 -6.95 -5.92 2.46
N SER A 42 -7.78 -4.91 2.27
CA SER A 42 -7.93 -4.21 1.00
C SER A 42 -7.16 -2.90 1.02
N TYR A 43 -6.42 -2.65 -0.05
CA TYR A 43 -5.61 -1.44 -0.22
C TYR A 43 -6.15 -0.64 -1.40
N TYR A 44 -5.95 0.67 -1.37
CA TYR A 44 -6.28 1.54 -2.48
C TYR A 44 -5.21 2.61 -2.66
N CYS A 45 -5.16 3.19 -3.85
CA CYS A 45 -4.44 4.43 -4.12
C CYS A 45 -5.39 5.45 -4.74
N VAL A 46 -4.98 6.71 -4.82
CA VAL A 46 -5.78 7.78 -5.44
C VAL A 46 -5.18 8.12 -6.79
N CYS A 47 -6.00 8.06 -7.85
CA CYS A 47 -5.55 8.42 -9.18
C CYS A 47 -5.28 9.94 -9.27
N PRO A 48 -4.09 10.40 -9.68
CA PRO A 48 -3.79 11.83 -9.76
C PRO A 48 -4.58 12.55 -10.86
N ILE A 49 -5.05 11.82 -11.88
CA ILE A 49 -5.78 12.38 -13.02
C ILE A 49 -7.25 12.63 -12.66
N CYS A 50 -7.96 11.61 -12.19
CA CYS A 50 -9.41 11.69 -11.94
C CYS A 50 -9.79 11.78 -10.46
N GLN A 51 -8.81 11.74 -9.55
CA GLN A 51 -8.98 11.81 -8.09
C GLN A 51 -9.88 10.69 -7.50
N LYS A 52 -10.17 9.64 -8.29
CA LYS A 52 -10.90 8.46 -7.81
C LYS A 52 -9.97 7.44 -7.18
N GLN A 53 -10.51 6.70 -6.22
CA GLN A 53 -9.84 5.59 -5.58
C GLN A 53 -9.77 4.40 -6.53
N THR A 54 -8.60 3.77 -6.61
CA THR A 54 -8.38 2.52 -7.33
C THR A 54 -7.90 1.47 -6.35
N PHE A 55 -8.57 0.33 -6.31
CA PHE A 55 -8.20 -0.77 -5.43
C PHE A 55 -6.92 -1.46 -5.93
N VAL A 56 -6.02 -1.73 -4.99
CA VAL A 56 -4.78 -2.47 -5.23
C VAL A 56 -4.96 -3.86 -4.64
N GLU A 57 -4.82 -4.88 -5.49
CA GLU A 57 -4.99 -6.26 -5.06
C GLU A 57 -3.88 -6.67 -4.07
N GLU A 58 -4.27 -7.35 -2.99
CA GLU A 58 -3.35 -7.76 -1.91
C GLU A 58 -2.16 -8.58 -2.41
N LYS A 59 -2.36 -9.43 -3.44
CA LYS A 59 -1.32 -10.27 -4.06
C LYS A 59 -0.24 -9.47 -4.82
N LEU A 60 -0.52 -8.22 -5.18
CA LEU A 60 0.42 -7.37 -5.91
C LEU A 60 1.37 -6.62 -4.96
N ILE A 61 1.01 -6.54 -3.67
CA ILE A 61 1.73 -5.81 -2.64
C ILE A 61 2.66 -6.78 -1.90
N SER A 62 3.94 -6.39 -1.78
CA SER A 62 4.91 -7.16 -1.01
C SER A 62 4.55 -7.17 0.49
N GLN A 63 4.96 -8.21 1.21
CA GLN A 63 4.74 -8.29 2.66
C GLN A 63 5.25 -7.05 3.40
N ARG A 64 6.43 -6.54 3.03
CA ARG A 64 7.02 -5.32 3.62
C ARG A 64 6.10 -4.10 3.50
N VAL A 65 5.61 -3.84 2.30
CA VAL A 65 4.69 -2.70 2.04
C VAL A 65 3.39 -2.90 2.80
N ARG A 66 2.91 -4.14 2.90
CA ARG A 66 1.71 -4.48 3.68
C ARG A 66 1.87 -4.11 5.15
N GLU A 67 2.96 -4.54 5.77
CA GLU A 67 3.26 -4.28 7.17
C GLU A 67 3.39 -2.77 7.45
N GLU A 68 4.04 -2.03 6.54
CA GLU A 68 4.19 -0.57 6.66
C GLU A 68 2.85 0.16 6.54
N VAL A 69 2.02 -0.24 5.57
CA VAL A 69 0.69 0.35 5.37
C VAL A 69 -0.26 -0.02 6.51
N ASP A 70 -0.20 -1.25 7.01
CA ASP A 70 -1.01 -1.72 8.14
C ASP A 70 -0.61 -1.04 9.45
N ARG A 71 0.68 -0.73 9.64
CA ARG A 71 1.16 0.08 10.77
C ARG A 71 0.54 1.48 10.80
N LYS A 72 0.23 2.03 9.62
CA LYS A 72 -0.44 3.34 9.49
C LYS A 72 -1.96 3.27 9.72
N ARG A 73 -2.55 2.08 9.90
CA ARG A 73 -3.96 1.97 10.29
C ARG A 73 -4.12 2.59 11.67
N THR A 74 -4.88 3.67 11.75
CA THR A 74 -5.32 4.22 13.02
C THR A 74 -6.35 3.25 13.59
N TYR A 75 -5.89 2.33 14.46
CA TYR A 75 -6.79 1.56 15.30
C TYR A 75 -7.55 2.57 16.17
N TYR A 76 -8.81 2.84 15.81
CA TYR A 76 -9.74 3.39 16.78
C TYR A 76 -9.90 2.33 17.85
N SER A 77 -9.11 2.45 18.93
CA SER A 77 -9.45 1.79 20.18
C SER A 77 -10.73 2.45 20.64
N SER A 78 -11.84 1.71 20.56
CA SER A 78 -13.07 2.05 21.26
C SER A 78 -12.83 1.87 22.76
N SER A 79 -12.05 2.76 23.34
CA SER A 79 -12.00 2.98 24.77
C SER A 79 -12.62 4.35 25.02
N GLU A 80 -13.63 4.36 25.89
CA GLU A 80 -14.35 5.52 26.44
C GLU A 80 -15.64 5.93 25.69
N LEU A 81 -16.75 5.23 25.95
CA LEU A 81 -17.74 5.54 27.01
C LEU A 81 -18.96 4.62 26.92
#